data_AF-A0A3A4JVM4-F1
#
_entry.id   AF-A0A3A4JVM4-F1
#
_cell.length_a   1.000
_cell.length_b   1.000
_cell.length_c   1.000
_cell.angle_alpha   90.00
_cell.angle_beta   90.00
_cell.angle_gamma   90.00
#
_symmetry.space_group_name_H-M   'P 1'
#
loop_
_entity.id
_entity.type
_entity.pdbx_description
1 polymer ?
#
loop_
_entity_poly.entity_id
_entity_poly.type
_entity_poly.pdbx_seq_one_letter_code
_entity_poly.pdbx_strand_id
1 'polypeptide(L)'
;MRLELTIKKFDPEKDERPYWKSYEVEAEPDERLLDVLNRVKWTQDGTLTYRKSCGHGVCGSCAMHIDGENKLACTTLVKDLKNGRVRVEA
;
A
#
# COMPACT_ATOMS: atom_id res chain seq x y z
N MET A 1 -6.13 11.81 8.94
CA MET A 1 -4.73 12.31 8.99
C MET A 1 -4.06 12.24 7.62
N ARG A 2 -3.01 13.03 7.34
CA ARG A 2 -2.25 12.96 6.08
C ARG A 2 -1.16 11.88 6.18
N LEU A 3 -1.22 10.89 5.29
CA LEU A 3 -0.30 9.76 5.19
C LEU A 3 0.51 9.88 3.90
N GLU A 4 1.83 9.75 4.01
CA GLU A 4 2.75 9.65 2.88
C GLU A 4 3.03 8.17 2.58
N LEU A 5 2.37 7.65 1.54
CA LEU A 5 2.47 6.25 1.10
C LEU A 5 3.47 6.15 -0.05
N THR A 6 4.60 5.50 0.18
CA THR A 6 5.65 5.30 -0.82
C THR A 6 5.67 3.84 -1.29
N ILE A 7 5.43 3.63 -2.58
CA ILE A 7 5.24 2.32 -3.19
C ILE A 7 6.36 2.05 -4.19
N LYS A 8 6.91 0.84 -4.17
CA LYS A 8 7.81 0.36 -5.21
C LYS A 8 7.01 -0.09 -6.42
N LYS A 9 7.25 0.53 -7.57
CA LYS A 9 6.58 0.22 -8.83
C LYS A 9 7.58 -0.33 -9.84
N PHE A 10 7.09 -1.22 -10.69
CA PHE A 10 7.83 -1.76 -11.82
C PHE A 10 6.84 -2.30 -12.87
N ASP A 11 6.97 -1.83 -14.10
CA ASP A 11 6.32 -2.33 -15.30
C ASP A 11 7.42 -2.92 -16.22
N PRO A 12 7.53 -4.26 -16.37
CA PRO A 12 8.59 -4.90 -17.13
C PRO A 12 8.58 -4.56 -18.63
N GLU A 13 7.48 -4.02 -19.16
CA GLU A 13 7.40 -3.60 -20.56
C GLU A 13 7.87 -2.17 -20.80
N LYS A 14 7.93 -1.35 -19.74
CA LYS A 14 8.23 0.10 -19.84
C LYS A 14 9.43 0.56 -19.04
N ASP A 15 9.72 -0.08 -17.90
CA ASP A 15 10.70 0.38 -16.94
C ASP A 15 12.00 -0.41 -17.03
N GLU A 16 13.14 0.29 -17.06
CA GLU A 16 14.46 -0.35 -17.01
C GLU A 16 14.78 -0.94 -15.63
N ARG A 17 14.18 -0.36 -14.56
CA ARG A 17 14.42 -0.77 -13.18
C ARG A 17 13.25 -0.37 -12.27
N PRO A 18 13.02 -1.09 -11.15
CA PRO A 18 12.05 -0.68 -10.15
C PRO A 18 12.35 0.72 -9.60
N TYR A 19 11.30 1.50 -9.35
CA TYR A 19 11.41 2.84 -8.78
C TYR A 19 10.42 3.04 -7.64
N TRP A 20 10.68 4.06 -6.82
CA TRP A 20 9.80 4.45 -5.73
C TRP A 20 8.93 5.62 -6.17
N LYS A 21 7.63 5.54 -5.86
CA LYS A 21 6.67 6.62 -6.09
C LYS A 21 5.89 6.88 -4.83
N SER A 22 5.78 8.15 -4.45
CA SER A 22 5.09 8.59 -3.24
C SER A 22 3.74 9.20 -3.58
N TYR A 23 2.77 8.95 -2.72
CA TYR A 23 1.41 9.45 -2.78
C TYR A 23 1.04 10.04 -1.43
N GLU A 24 0.37 11.18 -1.45
CA GLU A 24 -0.23 11.73 -0.26
C GLU A 24 -1.70 11.35 -0.22
N VAL A 25 -2.12 10.80 0.91
CA VAL A 25 -3.47 10.25 1.07
C VAL A 25 -4.01 10.68 2.43
N GLU A 26 -5.24 11.19 2.44
CA GLU A 26 -5.97 11.33 3.70
C GLU A 26 -6.48 9.96 4.12
N ALA A 27 -6.13 9.57 5.35
CA ALA A 27 -6.54 8.31 5.93
C ALA A 27 -6.86 8.46 7.42
N GLU A 28 -7.87 7.74 7.90
CA GLU A 28 -8.20 7.69 9.32
C GLU A 28 -7.37 6.62 10.06
N PRO A 29 -7.08 6.81 11.37
CA PRO A 29 -6.19 5.91 12.12
C PRO A 29 -6.66 4.43 12.14
N ASP A 30 -7.96 4.19 12.04
CA ASP A 30 -8.61 2.88 12.03
C ASP A 30 -8.83 2.30 10.62
N GLU A 31 -8.48 3.04 9.56
CA GLU A 31 -8.45 2.48 8.21
C GLU A 31 -7.33 1.45 8.06
N ARG A 32 -7.56 0.45 7.20
CA ARG A 32 -6.54 -0.54 6.86
C ARG A 32 -5.66 0.01 5.75
N LEU A 33 -4.39 -0.42 5.69
CA LEU A 33 -3.51 -0.05 4.59
C LEU A 33 -4.08 -0.49 3.22
N LEU A 34 -4.83 -1.59 3.17
CA LEU A 34 -5.53 -2.01 1.96
C LEU A 34 -6.52 -0.95 1.45
N ASP A 35 -7.20 -0.23 2.33
CA ASP A 35 -8.16 0.82 1.96
C ASP A 35 -7.44 2.04 1.39
N VAL A 36 -6.31 2.42 1.98
CA VAL A 36 -5.42 3.47 1.48
C VAL A 36 -4.89 3.11 0.08
N LEU A 37 -4.44 1.87 -0.12
CA LEU A 37 -3.96 1.39 -1.43
C LEU A 37 -5.07 1.44 -2.50
N ASN A 38 -6.30 1.03 -2.14
CA ASN A 38 -7.45 1.13 -3.02
C ASN A 38 -7.74 2.60 -3.39
N ARG A 39 -7.68 3.50 -2.41
CA ARG A 39 -7.89 4.94 -2.63
C ARG A 39 -6.88 5.50 -3.63
N VAL A 40 -5.58 5.23 -3.45
CA VAL A 40 -4.55 5.62 -4.43
C VAL A 40 -4.85 5.06 -5.82
N LYS A 41 -5.16 3.76 -5.91
CA LYS A 41 -5.47 3.13 -7.20
C LYS A 41 -6.66 3.79 -7.89
N TRP A 42 -7.71 4.12 -7.17
CA TRP A 42 -8.95 4.61 -7.75
C TRP A 42 -8.96 6.11 -8.03
N THR A 43 -8.26 6.92 -7.23
CA THR A 43 -8.36 8.38 -7.32
C THR A 43 -7.08 9.08 -7.80
N GLN A 44 -5.93 8.41 -7.76
CA GLN A 44 -4.64 9.04 -8.09
C GLN A 44 -3.86 8.30 -9.19
N ASP A 45 -3.81 6.96 -9.16
CA ASP A 45 -3.02 6.16 -10.09
C ASP A 45 -3.65 4.81 -10.42
N GLY A 46 -4.46 4.77 -11.48
CA GLY A 46 -5.14 3.56 -11.97
C GLY A 46 -4.20 2.41 -12.35
N THR A 47 -2.93 2.70 -12.63
CA THR A 47 -1.91 1.70 -13.03
C THR A 47 -1.35 0.92 -11.83
N LEU A 48 -1.58 1.40 -10.60
CA LEU A 48 -1.12 0.72 -9.40
C LEU A 48 -1.73 -0.69 -9.32
N THR A 49 -0.87 -1.71 -9.16
CA THR A 49 -1.28 -3.11 -9.13
C THR A 49 -0.72 -3.79 -7.88
N TYR A 50 -1.57 -4.57 -7.22
CA TYR A 50 -1.26 -5.39 -6.04
C TYR A 50 -2.31 -6.50 -5.92
N ARG A 51 -2.01 -7.56 -5.17
CA ARG A 51 -2.95 -8.67 -4.97
C ARG A 51 -3.86 -8.40 -3.77
N LYS A 52 -5.15 -8.70 -3.92
CA LYS A 52 -6.15 -8.72 -2.85
C LYS A 52 -7.25 -9.72 -3.15
N SER A 53 -7.92 -10.22 -2.10
CA SER A 53 -9.11 -11.07 -2.24
C SER A 53 -10.05 -10.88 -1.04
N CYS A 54 -9.80 -11.56 0.09
CA CYS A 54 -10.78 -11.58 1.18
C CYS A 54 -10.95 -10.25 1.93
N GLY A 55 -9.90 -9.45 2.10
CA GLY A 55 -9.97 -8.19 2.88
C GLY A 55 -10.01 -8.34 4.41
N HIS A 56 -10.02 -9.57 4.96
CA HIS A 56 -10.21 -9.82 6.40
C HIS A 56 -9.17 -10.76 7.02
N GLY A 57 -7.99 -10.91 6.39
CA GLY A 57 -6.86 -11.66 6.97
C GLY A 57 -6.89 -13.18 6.78
N VAL A 58 -7.80 -13.72 5.97
CA VAL A 58 -7.98 -15.18 5.81
C VAL A 58 -7.13 -15.76 4.66
N CYS A 59 -7.14 -15.13 3.49
CA CYS A 59 -6.59 -15.72 2.26
C CYS A 59 -5.09 -15.49 2.02
N GLY A 60 -4.44 -14.60 2.78
CA GLY A 60 -3.05 -14.21 2.54
C GLY A 60 -2.75 -13.43 1.26
N SER A 61 -3.73 -13.18 0.37
CA SER A 61 -3.47 -12.56 -0.95
C SER A 61 -2.87 -11.15 -0.92
N CYS A 62 -3.01 -10.40 0.18
CA CYS A 62 -2.48 -9.04 0.31
C CYS A 62 -1.23 -8.98 1.20
N ALA A 63 -0.47 -10.07 1.24
CA ALA A 63 0.87 -10.08 1.84
C ALA A 63 1.79 -9.14 1.05
N MET A 64 2.50 -8.27 1.77
CA MET A 64 3.45 -7.32 1.22
C MET A 64 4.48 -6.94 2.30
N HIS A 65 5.59 -6.35 1.87
CA HIS A 65 6.61 -5.82 2.75
C HIS A 65 6.22 -4.39 3.15
N ILE A 66 5.83 -4.20 4.41
CA ILE A 66 5.36 -2.93 4.97
C ILE A 66 6.38 -2.47 6.00
N ASP A 67 7.06 -1.35 5.73
CA ASP A 67 8.10 -0.76 6.60
C ASP A 67 9.22 -1.75 7.00
N GLY A 68 9.57 -2.69 6.12
CA GLY A 68 10.62 -3.67 6.40
C GLY A 68 10.13 -5.02 6.93
N GLU A 69 8.81 -5.19 7.11
CA GLU A 69 8.24 -6.40 7.70
C GLU A 69 7.17 -7.01 6.79
N ASN A 70 7.15 -8.35 6.71
CA ASN A 70 6.10 -9.07 5.99
C ASN A 70 4.78 -9.01 6.76
N LYS A 71 3.79 -8.33 6.20
CA LYS A 71 2.49 -8.08 6.83
C LYS A 71 1.36 -8.21 5.82
N LEU A 72 0.13 -8.40 6.32
CA LEU A 72 -1.07 -8.34 5.48
C LEU A 72 -1.60 -6.91 5.47
N ALA A 73 -1.72 -6.30 4.29
CA ALA A 73 -2.25 -4.94 4.16
C ALA A 73 -3.67 -4.80 4.71
N CYS A 74 -4.47 -5.86 4.60
CA CYS A 74 -5.85 -5.84 5.07
C CYS A 74 -5.99 -5.92 6.60
N THR A 75 -4.93 -6.23 7.35
CA THR A 75 -4.99 -6.26 8.82
C THR A 75 -4.07 -5.22 9.46
N THR A 76 -3.29 -4.49 8.65
CA THR A 76 -2.41 -3.42 9.11
C THR A 76 -3.21 -2.13 9.17
N LEU A 77 -3.32 -1.51 10.35
CA LEU A 77 -4.04 -0.25 10.53
C LEU A 77 -3.11 0.94 10.34
N VAL A 78 -3.66 2.06 9.86
CA VAL A 78 -2.91 3.29 9.64
C VAL A 78 -2.26 3.80 10.93
N LYS A 79 -2.95 3.70 12.07
CA LYS A 79 -2.40 4.08 13.39
C LYS A 79 -1.16 3.30 13.81
N ASP A 80 -0.94 2.12 13.25
CA ASP A 80 0.21 1.27 13.56
C ASP A 80 1.44 1.62 12.69
N LEU A 81 1.26 2.53 11.72
CA LEU A 81 2.33 3.00 10.82
C LEU A 81 3.13 4.12 11.46
N LYS A 82 4.44 4.18 11.18
CA LYS A 82 5.34 5.11 11.84
C LYS A 82 5.16 6.53 11.30
N ASN A 83 4.72 7.45 12.17
CA ASN A 83 4.74 8.91 11.93
C ASN A 83 4.06 9.36 10.64
N GLY A 84 2.96 8.70 10.22
CA GLY A 84 2.24 9.08 9.01
C GLY A 84 3.04 8.87 7.71
N ARG A 85 4.04 7.99 7.73
CA ARG A 85 4.77 7.55 6.55
C ARG A 85 4.76 6.03 6.49
N VAL A 86 4.68 5.49 5.29
CA VAL A 86 4.76 4.04 5.08
C VAL A 86 5.42 3.71 3.75
N ARG A 87 6.29 2.70 3.75
CA ARG A 87 6.89 2.13 2.55
C ARG A 87 6.35 0.75 2.27
N VAL A 88 5.95 0.51 1.03
CA VAL A 88 5.32 -0.74 0.58
C VAL A 88 6.07 -1.32 -0.62
N GLU A 89 6.39 -2.61 -0.53
CA GLU A 89 6.87 -3.44 -1.64
C GLU A 89 5.95 -4.67 -1.75
N ALA A 90 5.37 -4.89 -2.93
CA ALA A 90 4.42 -5.97 -3.20
C ALA A 90 4.91 -6.87 -4.33
#